data_AF-A0A439KKU1-F1
#
_entry.id   AF-A0A439KKU1-F1
#
_cell.length_a   1.000
_cell.length_b   1.000
_cell.length_c   1.000
_cell.angle_alpha   90.00
_cell.angle_beta   90.00
_cell.angle_gamma   90.00
#
_symmetry.space_group_name_H-M   'P 1'
#
loop_
_entity.id
_entity.type
_entity.pdbx_description
1 polymer ?
#
loop_
_entity_poly.entity_id
_entity_poly.type
_entity_poly.pdbx_seq_one_letter_code
_entity_poly.pdbx_strand_id
1 'polypeptide(L)'
;FDRAVSAIGGSNNAFTSYDYTAFYETVVPQALEQMMDFEADRMRNLILNDNVIATERDVILEERRSRIDSNPQAVLGEEVDATLWQNQPYRIPVIGWMQEMEKLNRADATAFYDKYYTPNNAVLVVAGDVDPEVVKALAEKTYGKIARGPDLPPRIRPVEPEQNTRRTVTLTDARVSVPNFSTQWVVPSYHTAKPGEAEALDLLAEILGGGSRSRLHQQLVVKQGIAAEAGAFFQGTMLDATNFTLYGAPRGDAKLADV
;
A
#
# COMPACT_ATOMS: atom_id res chain seq x y z
N PHE A 1 -4.95 21.88 -10.47
CA PHE A 1 -3.93 20.86 -10.69
C PHE A 1 -4.39 19.84 -11.74
N ASP A 2 -5.33 18.94 -11.45
CA ASP A 2 -5.71 17.83 -12.36
C ASP A 2 -6.06 18.27 -13.78
N ARG A 3 -6.89 19.31 -13.91
CA ARG A 3 -7.23 19.87 -15.23
C ARG A 3 -6.01 20.32 -16.03
N ALA A 4 -4.99 20.86 -15.37
CA ALA A 4 -3.76 21.31 -16.04
C ALA A 4 -2.94 20.11 -16.54
N VAL A 5 -2.85 19.04 -15.74
CA VAL A 5 -2.21 17.79 -16.14
C VAL A 5 -2.94 17.16 -17.34
N SER A 6 -4.28 17.05 -17.28
CA SER A 6 -5.05 16.48 -18.38
C SER A 6 -5.00 17.33 -19.66
N ALA A 7 -4.91 18.66 -19.54
CA ALA A 7 -4.85 19.57 -20.70
C ALA A 7 -3.60 19.38 -21.57
N ILE A 8 -2.51 18.89 -20.98
CA ILE A 8 -1.26 18.57 -21.69
C ILE A 8 -1.18 17.09 -22.10
N GLY A 9 -2.29 16.34 -21.98
CA GLY A 9 -2.34 14.90 -22.27
C GLY A 9 -1.63 14.02 -21.23
N GLY A 10 -1.32 14.57 -20.06
CA GLY A 10 -0.71 13.82 -18.96
C GLY A 10 -1.73 13.07 -18.11
N SER A 11 -1.21 12.20 -17.25
CA SER A 11 -1.96 11.56 -16.17
C SER A 11 -1.30 11.83 -14.83
N ASN A 12 -2.08 11.84 -13.75
CA ASN A 12 -1.57 11.89 -12.39
C ASN A 12 -2.30 10.85 -11.53
N ASN A 13 -1.70 10.51 -10.40
CA ASN A 13 -2.40 9.82 -9.32
C ASN A 13 -1.64 10.02 -8.00
N ALA A 14 -2.24 9.53 -6.92
CA ALA A 14 -1.60 9.39 -5.63
C ALA A 14 -1.94 8.04 -5.01
N PHE A 15 -1.08 7.56 -4.13
CA PHE A 15 -1.40 6.42 -3.28
C PHE A 15 -0.69 6.51 -1.93
N THR A 16 -1.29 5.88 -0.94
CA THR A 16 -0.73 5.71 0.39
C THR A 16 -0.46 4.23 0.60
N SER A 17 0.70 3.91 1.18
CA SER A 17 1.07 2.60 1.69
C SER A 17 1.27 2.66 3.20
N TYR A 18 1.65 1.55 3.81
CA TYR A 18 2.04 1.53 5.21
C TYR A 18 3.27 2.39 5.52
N ASP A 19 4.20 2.54 4.57
CA ASP A 19 5.51 3.14 4.81
C ASP A 19 5.69 4.52 4.19
N TYR A 20 4.87 4.89 3.20
CA TYR A 20 4.99 6.15 2.47
C TYR A 20 3.70 6.56 1.74
N THR A 21 3.60 7.85 1.43
CA THR A 21 2.63 8.39 0.47
C THR A 21 3.38 8.86 -0.76
N ALA A 22 2.87 8.51 -1.94
CA ALA A 22 3.43 8.92 -3.21
C ALA A 22 2.40 9.70 -4.02
N PHE A 23 2.85 10.79 -4.63
CA PHE A 23 2.15 11.54 -5.64
C PHE A 23 3.01 11.50 -6.90
N TYR A 24 2.40 11.28 -8.06
CA TYR A 24 3.15 11.14 -9.31
C TYR A 24 2.35 11.57 -10.52
N GLU A 25 3.09 12.04 -11.52
CA GLU A 25 2.59 12.50 -12.79
C GLU A 25 3.37 11.84 -13.93
N THR A 26 2.66 11.44 -14.99
CA THR A 26 3.25 11.06 -16.27
C THR A 26 2.90 12.15 -17.28
N VAL A 27 3.90 12.92 -17.69
CA VAL A 27 3.76 14.08 -18.58
C VAL A 27 4.83 14.09 -19.66
N VAL A 28 4.64 14.95 -20.67
CA VAL A 28 5.69 15.24 -21.67
C VAL A 28 6.85 16.00 -21.01
N PRO A 29 8.11 15.80 -21.44
CA PRO A 29 9.29 16.41 -20.81
C PRO A 29 9.22 17.94 -20.66
N GLN A 30 8.59 18.62 -21.63
CA GLN A 30 8.46 20.08 -21.63
C GLN A 30 7.58 20.61 -20.48
N ALA A 31 6.77 19.76 -19.86
CA ALA A 31 5.91 20.13 -18.72
C ALA A 31 6.56 19.87 -17.36
N LEU A 32 7.78 19.31 -17.31
CA LEU A 32 8.44 18.92 -16.06
C LEU A 32 8.52 20.09 -15.07
N GLU A 33 9.00 21.26 -15.51
CA GLU A 33 9.12 22.44 -14.64
C GLU A 33 7.76 22.84 -14.05
N GLN A 34 6.69 22.83 -14.86
CA GLN A 34 5.35 23.16 -14.40
C GLN A 34 4.84 22.16 -13.36
N MET A 35 5.13 20.86 -13.51
CA MET A 35 4.72 19.85 -12.54
C MET A 35 5.49 20.02 -11.23
N MET A 36 6.79 20.29 -11.30
CA MET A 36 7.62 20.58 -10.12
C MET A 36 7.15 21.84 -9.39
N ASP A 37 6.72 22.88 -10.12
CA ASP A 37 6.11 24.07 -9.52
C ASP A 37 4.82 23.74 -8.76
N PHE A 38 3.94 22.92 -9.35
CA PHE A 38 2.68 22.53 -8.70
C PHE A 38 2.89 21.67 -7.45
N GLU A 39 3.80 20.69 -7.52
CA GLU A 39 4.11 19.83 -6.37
C GLU A 39 4.82 20.61 -5.26
N ALA A 40 5.72 21.53 -5.61
CA ALA A 40 6.34 22.44 -4.65
C ALA A 40 5.30 23.33 -3.96
N ASP A 41 4.33 23.87 -4.70
CA ASP A 41 3.22 24.65 -4.13
C ASP A 41 2.35 23.80 -3.19
N ARG A 42 1.92 22.61 -3.63
CA ARG A 42 1.10 21.69 -2.83
C ARG A 42 1.82 21.20 -1.56
N MET A 43 3.15 21.15 -1.58
CA MET A 43 3.94 20.74 -0.42
C MET A 43 3.77 21.67 0.79
N ARG A 44 3.53 22.98 0.61
CA ARG A 44 3.37 23.93 1.74
C ARG A 44 2.18 24.88 1.71
N ASN A 45 1.46 24.99 0.60
CA ASN A 45 0.38 25.97 0.43
C ASN A 45 -1.01 25.32 0.29
N LEU A 46 -1.19 24.09 0.79
CA LEU A 46 -2.50 23.43 0.75
C LEU A 46 -3.52 24.16 1.62
N ILE A 47 -4.65 24.54 1.03
CA ILE A 47 -5.72 25.23 1.74
C ILE A 47 -6.71 24.20 2.29
N LEU A 48 -6.54 23.84 3.56
CA LEU A 48 -7.46 22.99 4.29
C LEU A 48 -8.46 23.85 5.07
N ASN A 49 -9.73 23.84 4.65
CA ASN A 49 -10.84 24.47 5.38
C ASN A 49 -11.87 23.41 5.79
N ASP A 50 -12.75 23.77 6.72
CA ASP A 50 -13.66 22.79 7.34
C ASP A 50 -14.65 22.17 6.33
N ASN A 51 -15.05 22.92 5.30
CA ASN A 51 -15.92 22.39 4.25
C ASN A 51 -15.20 21.36 3.38
N VAL A 52 -13.96 21.66 2.97
CA VAL A 52 -13.12 20.71 2.22
C VAL A 52 -12.90 19.45 3.03
N ILE A 53 -12.55 19.58 4.31
CA ILE A 53 -12.31 18.40 5.17
C ILE A 53 -13.59 17.58 5.38
N ALA A 54 -14.74 18.23 5.58
CA ALA A 54 -16.00 17.52 5.72
C ALA A 54 -16.36 16.75 4.44
N THR A 55 -16.24 17.38 3.26
CA THR A 55 -16.50 16.74 1.97
C THR A 55 -15.53 15.58 1.71
N GLU A 56 -14.23 15.78 1.91
CA GLU A 56 -13.24 14.72 1.71
C GLU A 56 -13.43 13.57 2.71
N ARG A 57 -13.85 13.86 3.94
CA ARG A 57 -14.19 12.82 4.92
C ARG A 57 -15.35 11.95 4.43
N ASP A 58 -16.40 12.55 3.90
CA ASP A 58 -17.54 11.78 3.36
C ASP A 58 -17.08 10.91 2.18
N VAL A 59 -16.19 11.42 1.32
CA VAL A 59 -15.61 10.66 0.19
C VAL A 59 -14.80 9.45 0.68
N ILE A 60 -13.91 9.60 1.67
CA ILE A 60 -13.12 8.46 2.17
C ILE A 60 -13.96 7.44 2.93
N LEU A 61 -15.04 7.87 3.60
CA LEU A 61 -15.99 6.95 4.25
C LEU A 61 -16.73 6.11 3.20
N GLU A 62 -17.14 6.71 2.08
CA GLU A 62 -17.69 5.97 0.94
C GLU A 62 -16.64 5.09 0.24
N GLU A 63 -15.38 5.53 0.14
CA GLU A 63 -14.30 4.71 -0.35
C GLU A 63 -14.13 3.45 0.50
N ARG A 64 -14.13 3.59 1.85
CA ARG A 64 -14.05 2.44 2.75
C ARG A 64 -15.24 1.51 2.58
N ARG A 65 -16.46 2.04 2.53
CA ARG A 65 -17.68 1.25 2.31
C ARG A 65 -17.60 0.46 1.00
N SER A 66 -17.16 1.12 -0.06
CA SER A 66 -17.06 0.54 -1.40
C SER A 66 -15.93 -0.48 -1.51
N ARG A 67 -14.72 -0.16 -1.04
CA ARG A 67 -13.52 -1.00 -1.25
C ARG A 67 -13.37 -2.12 -0.24
N ILE A 68 -13.77 -1.87 1.02
CA ILE A 68 -13.56 -2.80 2.13
C ILE A 68 -14.89 -3.44 2.54
N ASP A 69 -15.82 -2.67 3.08
CA ASP A 69 -17.02 -3.22 3.74
C ASP A 69 -17.93 -3.99 2.76
N SER A 70 -17.97 -3.57 1.48
CA SER A 70 -18.74 -4.23 0.43
C SER A 70 -18.10 -5.53 -0.08
N ASN A 71 -16.82 -5.78 0.22
CA ASN A 71 -16.04 -6.91 -0.28
C ASN A 71 -15.63 -7.85 0.87
N PRO A 72 -16.27 -9.04 1.00
CA PRO A 72 -15.93 -10.00 2.04
C PRO A 72 -14.45 -10.40 2.09
N GLN A 73 -13.77 -10.47 0.95
CA GLN A 73 -12.35 -10.81 0.91
C GLN A 73 -11.48 -9.68 1.48
N ALA A 74 -11.85 -8.42 1.25
CA ALA A 74 -11.16 -7.28 1.83
C ALA A 74 -11.38 -7.19 3.36
N VAL A 75 -12.61 -7.44 3.83
CA VAL A 75 -12.91 -7.53 5.27
C VAL A 75 -12.09 -8.65 5.92
N LEU A 76 -12.05 -9.84 5.32
CA LEU A 76 -11.24 -10.94 5.82
C LEU A 76 -9.75 -10.59 5.84
N GLY A 77 -9.23 -9.95 4.79
CA GLY A 77 -7.84 -9.49 4.71
C GLY A 77 -7.48 -8.52 5.84
N GLU A 78 -8.33 -7.51 6.10
CA GLU A 78 -8.15 -6.55 7.19
C GLU A 78 -8.08 -7.25 8.56
N GLU A 79 -8.98 -8.20 8.83
CA GLU A 79 -8.99 -8.96 10.08
C GLU A 79 -7.80 -9.93 10.21
N VAL A 80 -7.35 -10.51 9.09
CA VAL A 80 -6.15 -11.35 9.05
C VAL A 80 -4.91 -10.52 9.39
N ASP A 81 -4.72 -9.35 8.77
CA ASP A 81 -3.60 -8.46 9.06
C ASP A 81 -3.64 -7.95 10.52
N ALA A 82 -4.83 -7.60 11.01
CA ALA A 82 -5.04 -7.16 12.39
C ALA A 82 -4.74 -8.25 13.44
N THR A 83 -4.86 -9.52 13.05
CA THR A 83 -4.57 -10.71 13.87
C THR A 83 -3.12 -11.20 13.72
N LEU A 84 -2.54 -11.02 12.53
CA LEU A 84 -1.17 -11.38 12.22
C LEU A 84 -0.23 -10.48 13.03
N TRP A 85 -0.36 -9.16 12.88
CA TRP A 85 0.51 -8.20 13.52
C TRP A 85 0.01 -7.85 14.93
N GLN A 86 0.78 -8.23 15.96
CA GLN A 86 0.44 -7.97 17.36
C GLN A 86 1.05 -6.69 17.90
N ASN A 87 2.23 -6.30 17.41
CA ASN A 87 2.95 -5.12 17.89
C ASN A 87 3.31 -4.16 16.75
N GLN A 88 3.50 -4.66 15.52
CA GLN A 88 3.78 -3.80 14.38
C GLN A 88 2.54 -2.99 13.92
N PRO A 89 2.72 -1.72 13.48
CA PRO A 89 1.61 -0.88 13.06
C PRO A 89 0.92 -1.35 11.77
N TYR A 90 1.52 -2.30 11.04
CA TYR A 90 0.93 -2.94 9.85
C TYR A 90 -0.40 -3.66 10.14
N ARG A 91 -0.80 -3.82 11.40
CA ARG A 91 -2.18 -4.20 11.80
C ARG A 91 -3.26 -3.17 11.50
N ILE A 92 -2.89 -1.90 11.28
CA ILE A 92 -3.84 -0.81 11.08
C ILE A 92 -4.08 -0.66 9.58
N PRO A 93 -5.31 -0.85 9.08
CA PRO A 93 -5.57 -0.72 7.65
C PRO A 93 -5.18 0.66 7.16
N VAL A 94 -4.57 0.73 5.97
CA VAL A 94 -4.05 1.99 5.40
C VAL A 94 -5.12 3.08 5.32
N ILE A 95 -6.37 2.70 5.00
CA ILE A 95 -7.51 3.63 4.93
C ILE A 95 -8.00 4.09 6.32
N GLY A 96 -7.62 3.39 7.39
CA GLY A 96 -8.04 3.64 8.76
C GLY A 96 -9.30 2.88 9.17
N TRP A 97 -9.57 2.86 10.48
CA TRP A 97 -10.78 2.24 11.05
C TRP A 97 -11.97 3.19 10.95
N MET A 98 -13.16 2.67 10.58
CA MET A 98 -14.37 3.47 10.35
C MET A 98 -14.65 4.48 11.48
N GLN A 99 -14.66 4.01 12.73
CA GLN A 99 -14.95 4.82 13.91
C GLN A 99 -13.90 5.92 14.21
N GLU A 100 -12.69 5.77 13.68
CA GLU A 100 -11.63 6.78 13.77
C GLU A 100 -11.77 7.77 12.61
N MET A 101 -12.00 7.27 11.40
CA MET A 101 -12.21 8.07 10.19
C MET A 101 -13.38 9.06 10.35
N GLU A 102 -14.49 8.64 10.94
CA GLU A 102 -15.67 9.48 11.21
C GLU A 102 -15.34 10.72 12.08
N LYS A 103 -14.28 10.64 12.88
CA LYS A 103 -13.89 11.71 13.83
C LYS A 103 -12.77 12.60 13.30
N LEU A 104 -12.15 12.24 12.18
CA LEU A 104 -11.10 13.05 11.57
C LEU A 104 -11.64 14.45 11.29
N ASN A 105 -10.86 15.45 11.68
CA ASN A 105 -11.21 16.85 11.52
C ASN A 105 -10.05 17.65 10.92
N ARG A 106 -10.28 18.95 10.70
CA ARG A 106 -9.31 19.84 10.09
C ARG A 106 -8.01 19.95 10.90
N ALA A 107 -8.10 19.96 12.23
CA ALA A 107 -6.93 20.05 13.08
C ALA A 107 -6.03 18.81 12.91
N ASP A 108 -6.62 17.62 12.82
CA ASP A 108 -5.86 16.38 12.58
C ASP A 108 -5.16 16.41 11.21
N ALA A 109 -5.89 16.76 10.15
CA ALA A 109 -5.33 16.83 8.80
C ALA A 109 -4.23 17.88 8.67
N THR A 110 -4.43 19.06 9.26
CA THR A 110 -3.44 20.15 9.26
C THR A 110 -2.20 19.75 10.06
N ALA A 111 -2.39 19.14 11.25
CA ALA A 111 -1.28 18.69 12.07
C ALA A 111 -0.44 17.60 11.37
N PHE A 112 -1.08 16.68 10.65
CA PHE A 112 -0.37 15.66 9.86
C PHE A 112 0.40 16.28 8.70
N TYR A 113 -0.25 17.16 7.92
CA TYR A 113 0.36 17.88 6.81
C TYR A 113 1.58 18.70 7.24
N ASP A 114 1.42 19.58 8.24
CA ASP A 114 2.48 20.45 8.73
C ASP A 114 3.69 19.67 9.29
N LYS A 115 3.41 18.49 9.87
CA LYS A 115 4.44 17.65 10.47
C LYS A 115 5.22 16.86 9.44
N TYR A 116 4.54 16.21 8.49
CA TYR A 116 5.18 15.20 7.63
C TYR A 116 5.44 15.65 6.19
N TYR A 117 4.70 16.63 5.66
CA TYR A 117 4.81 17.06 4.26
C TYR A 117 5.79 18.23 4.18
N THR A 118 7.08 17.90 4.29
CA THR A 118 8.17 18.88 4.31
C THR A 118 9.32 18.42 3.42
N PRO A 119 10.12 19.36 2.84
CA PRO A 119 11.19 18.99 1.91
C PRO A 119 12.23 18.03 2.50
N ASN A 120 12.52 18.14 3.81
CA ASN A 120 13.44 17.25 4.52
C ASN A 120 12.87 15.86 4.84
N ASN A 121 11.66 15.55 4.41
CA ASN A 121 11.02 14.24 4.51
C ASN A 121 10.46 13.75 3.16
N ALA A 122 10.91 14.32 2.05
CA ALA A 122 10.46 13.97 0.71
C ALA A 122 11.63 13.53 -0.19
N VAL A 123 11.34 12.66 -1.15
CA VAL A 123 12.29 12.26 -2.21
C VAL A 123 11.61 12.53 -3.55
N LEU A 124 12.27 13.32 -4.39
CA LEU A 124 11.86 13.52 -5.78
C LEU A 124 12.50 12.45 -6.66
N VAL A 125 11.69 11.74 -7.43
CA VAL A 125 12.14 10.77 -8.43
C VAL A 125 11.66 11.23 -9.80
N VAL A 126 12.58 11.37 -10.76
CA VAL A 126 12.27 11.73 -12.15
C VAL A 126 12.92 10.69 -13.05
N ALA A 127 12.12 10.08 -13.93
CA ALA A 127 12.57 9.09 -14.89
C ALA A 127 11.91 9.34 -16.25
N GLY A 128 12.72 9.48 -17.31
CA GLY A 128 12.25 9.79 -18.65
C GLY A 128 13.32 10.46 -19.51
N ASP A 129 12.89 11.18 -20.54
CA ASP A 129 13.75 11.99 -21.42
C ASP A 129 14.15 13.31 -20.73
N VAL A 130 15.12 13.24 -19.82
CA VAL A 130 15.56 14.37 -18.97
C VAL A 130 17.07 14.34 -18.75
N ASP A 131 17.66 15.52 -18.61
CA ASP A 131 19.06 15.68 -18.17
C ASP A 131 19.12 15.86 -16.64
N PRO A 132 19.92 15.07 -15.90
CA PRO A 132 19.98 15.15 -14.43
C PRO A 132 20.39 16.52 -13.87
N GLU A 133 21.27 17.27 -14.54
CA GLU A 133 21.69 18.59 -14.09
C GLU A 133 20.57 19.62 -14.29
N VAL A 134 19.80 19.49 -15.39
CA VAL A 134 18.58 20.29 -15.59
C VAL A 134 17.54 19.98 -14.52
N VAL A 135 17.28 18.71 -14.22
CA VAL A 135 16.34 18.30 -13.15
C VAL A 135 16.76 18.88 -11.81
N LYS A 136 18.05 18.81 -11.47
CA LYS A 136 18.58 19.38 -10.23
C LYS A 136 18.38 20.89 -10.17
N ALA A 137 18.70 21.62 -11.24
CA ALA A 137 18.48 23.07 -11.29
C ALA A 137 17.00 23.44 -11.15
N LEU A 138 16.09 22.68 -11.76
CA LEU A 138 14.65 22.85 -11.57
C LEU A 138 14.23 22.55 -10.12
N ALA A 139 14.80 21.51 -9.50
CA ALA A 139 14.48 21.15 -8.12
C ALA A 139 14.92 22.24 -7.14
N GLU A 140 16.12 22.83 -7.35
CA GLU A 140 16.61 23.98 -6.57
C GLU A 140 15.73 25.23 -6.79
N LYS A 141 15.27 25.45 -8.03
CA LYS A 141 14.38 26.57 -8.39
C LYS A 141 12.97 26.43 -7.80
N THR A 142 12.49 25.20 -7.56
CA THR A 142 11.13 24.90 -7.10
C THR A 142 11.16 24.51 -5.62
N TYR A 143 11.34 23.22 -5.31
CA TYR A 143 11.39 22.66 -3.96
C TYR A 143 12.48 23.30 -3.07
N GLY A 144 13.61 23.70 -3.66
CA GLY A 144 14.72 24.33 -2.93
C GLY A 144 14.39 25.69 -2.32
N LYS A 145 13.32 26.36 -2.77
CA LYS A 145 12.82 27.61 -2.17
C LYS A 145 11.95 27.37 -0.94
N ILE A 146 11.49 26.14 -0.75
CA ILE A 146 10.64 25.79 0.37
C ILE A 146 11.51 25.68 1.62
N ALA A 147 11.13 26.40 2.67
CA ALA A 147 11.82 26.31 3.94
C ALA A 147 11.81 24.87 4.45
N ARG A 148 12.96 24.44 4.98
CA ARG A 148 13.09 23.16 5.68
C ARG A 148 12.03 23.09 6.80
N GLY A 149 11.36 21.95 6.91
CA GLY A 149 10.44 21.66 8.00
C GLY A 149 11.14 21.43 9.34
N PRO A 150 10.36 21.29 10.43
CA PRO A 150 10.90 20.87 11.72
C PRO A 150 11.56 19.50 11.63
N ASP A 151 12.45 19.22 12.58
CA ASP A 151 12.98 17.86 12.73
C ASP A 151 11.85 16.91 13.10
N LEU A 152 11.80 15.79 12.40
CA LEU A 152 10.83 14.75 12.69
C LEU A 152 11.16 14.06 14.00
N PRO A 153 10.15 13.67 14.80
CA PRO A 153 10.39 12.84 15.96
C PRO A 153 11.02 11.51 15.52
N PRO A 154 11.79 10.84 16.41
CA PRO A 154 12.30 9.51 16.14
C PRO A 154 11.16 8.58 15.70
N ARG A 155 11.37 7.86 14.59
CA ARG A 155 10.40 6.87 14.12
C ARG A 155 10.44 5.67 15.07
N ILE A 156 9.36 5.48 15.83
CA ILE A 156 9.19 4.32 16.69
C ILE A 156 8.75 3.16 15.80
N ARG A 157 9.60 2.13 15.70
CA ARG A 157 9.36 0.94 14.89
C ARG A 157 9.32 -0.28 15.81
N PRO A 158 8.15 -0.59 16.40
CA PRO A 158 8.05 -1.71 17.31
C PRO A 158 8.31 -3.02 16.57
N VAL A 159 9.04 -3.93 17.20
CA VAL A 159 9.35 -5.24 16.62
C VAL A 159 8.20 -6.21 16.89
N GLU A 160 7.83 -6.99 15.89
CA GLU A 160 6.82 -8.04 16.04
C GLU A 160 7.36 -9.15 16.97
N PRO A 161 6.64 -9.53 18.04
CA PRO A 161 7.05 -10.64 18.89
C PRO A 161 7.02 -11.97 18.13
N GLU A 162 7.79 -12.93 18.62
CA GLU A 162 7.75 -14.29 18.07
C GLU A 162 6.34 -14.89 18.16
N GLN A 163 5.87 -15.40 17.02
CA GLN A 163 4.55 -16.00 16.91
C GLN A 163 4.57 -17.48 17.31
N ASN A 164 4.38 -17.73 18.61
CA ASN A 164 4.41 -19.06 19.20
C ASN A 164 3.06 -19.83 19.13
N THR A 165 2.08 -19.30 18.41
CA THR A 165 0.73 -19.85 18.32
C THR A 165 0.17 -19.72 16.93
N ARG A 166 -0.58 -20.73 16.47
CA ARG A 166 -1.43 -20.59 15.28
C ARG A 166 -2.66 -19.78 15.61
N ARG A 167 -3.03 -18.85 14.72
CA ARG A 167 -4.27 -18.10 14.77
C ARG A 167 -5.08 -18.39 13.52
N THR A 168 -6.40 -18.42 13.66
CA THR A 168 -7.33 -18.61 12.55
C THR A 168 -8.39 -17.53 12.63
N VAL A 169 -8.58 -16.82 11.53
CA VAL A 169 -9.69 -15.90 11.33
C VAL A 169 -10.66 -16.58 10.36
N THR A 170 -11.95 -16.51 10.64
CA THR A 170 -12.98 -17.09 9.78
C THR A 170 -14.11 -16.09 9.61
N LEU A 171 -14.36 -15.71 8.35
CA LEU A 171 -15.50 -14.91 7.96
C LEU A 171 -16.50 -15.82 7.23
N THR A 172 -17.76 -15.78 7.66
CA THR A 172 -18.88 -16.35 6.92
C THR A 172 -19.76 -15.21 6.44
N ASP A 173 -19.94 -15.12 5.13
CA ASP A 173 -20.70 -14.04 4.50
C ASP A 173 -21.57 -14.59 3.37
N ALA A 174 -22.85 -14.18 3.33
CA ALA A 174 -23.82 -14.67 2.36
C ALA A 174 -23.52 -14.25 0.91
N ARG A 175 -22.67 -13.23 0.71
CA ARG A 175 -22.21 -12.80 -0.62
C ARG A 175 -21.17 -13.74 -1.23
N VAL A 176 -20.57 -14.63 -0.43
CA VAL A 176 -19.50 -15.53 -0.85
C VAL A 176 -20.09 -16.81 -1.43
N SER A 177 -19.89 -17.03 -2.74
CA SER A 177 -20.31 -18.24 -3.44
C SER A 177 -19.23 -19.33 -3.49
N VAL A 178 -17.96 -18.94 -3.48
CA VAL A 178 -16.81 -19.83 -3.48
C VAL A 178 -15.95 -19.48 -2.26
N PRO A 179 -15.75 -20.40 -1.31
CA PRO A 179 -14.89 -20.14 -0.17
C PRO A 179 -13.43 -20.02 -0.63
N ASN A 180 -12.62 -19.28 0.10
CA ASN A 180 -11.17 -19.26 -0.11
C ASN A 180 -10.46 -19.27 1.24
N PHE A 181 -9.16 -19.52 1.20
CA PHE A 181 -8.30 -19.39 2.36
C PHE A 181 -6.99 -18.70 2.01
N SER A 182 -6.35 -18.13 3.02
CA SER A 182 -4.93 -17.81 2.99
C SER A 182 -4.27 -18.28 4.28
N THR A 183 -3.00 -18.64 4.19
CA THR A 183 -2.12 -18.83 5.35
C THR A 183 -0.94 -17.90 5.20
N GLN A 184 -0.67 -17.12 6.25
CA GLN A 184 0.39 -16.13 6.26
C GLN A 184 1.40 -16.45 7.36
N TRP A 185 2.68 -16.21 7.08
CA TRP A 185 3.77 -16.30 8.04
C TRP A 185 4.51 -14.97 8.11
N VAL A 186 4.81 -14.50 9.32
CA VAL A 186 5.73 -13.37 9.49
C VAL A 186 7.15 -13.83 9.17
N VAL A 187 7.79 -13.12 8.25
CA VAL A 187 9.12 -13.40 7.71
C VAL A 187 9.91 -12.09 7.56
N PRO A 188 11.25 -12.13 7.42
CA PRO A 188 12.03 -10.94 7.12
C PRO A 188 11.70 -10.34 5.74
N SER A 189 11.70 -9.02 5.65
CA SER A 189 11.65 -8.27 4.38
C SER A 189 13.04 -8.10 3.77
N TYR A 190 13.14 -7.56 2.55
CA TYR A 190 14.43 -7.18 1.96
C TYR A 190 15.24 -6.21 2.83
N HIS A 191 14.58 -5.44 3.71
CA HIS A 191 15.24 -4.51 4.62
C HIS A 191 15.78 -5.15 5.90
N THR A 192 15.21 -6.29 6.32
CA THR A 192 15.49 -6.93 7.62
C THR A 192 16.12 -8.31 7.49
N ALA A 193 16.05 -8.92 6.31
CA ALA A 193 16.63 -10.20 5.97
C ALA A 193 18.16 -10.18 6.01
N LYS A 194 18.77 -11.32 6.34
CA LYS A 194 20.19 -11.54 6.04
C LYS A 194 20.38 -11.73 4.53
N PRO A 195 21.58 -11.47 3.99
CA PRO A 195 21.85 -11.69 2.57
C PRO A 195 21.45 -13.09 2.12
N GLY A 196 20.61 -13.18 1.09
CA GLY A 196 20.11 -14.43 0.53
C GLY A 196 18.80 -14.96 1.13
N GLU A 197 18.34 -14.46 2.29
CA GLU A 197 17.08 -14.93 2.91
C GLU A 197 15.85 -14.39 2.16
N ALA A 198 15.81 -13.09 1.86
CA ALA A 198 14.68 -12.48 1.14
C ALA A 198 14.62 -12.97 -0.31
N GLU A 199 15.76 -13.10 -0.98
CA GLU A 199 15.84 -13.64 -2.34
C GLU A 199 15.38 -15.10 -2.40
N ALA A 200 15.68 -15.90 -1.37
CA ALA A 200 15.19 -17.27 -1.27
C ALA A 200 13.67 -17.32 -1.08
N LEU A 201 13.08 -16.42 -0.28
CA LEU A 201 11.63 -16.32 -0.12
C LEU A 201 10.95 -15.88 -1.43
N ASP A 202 11.55 -14.95 -2.16
CA ASP A 202 11.04 -14.46 -3.44
C ASP A 202 11.03 -15.58 -4.50
N LEU A 203 12.16 -16.30 -4.62
CA LEU A 203 12.25 -17.48 -5.50
C LEU A 203 11.28 -18.58 -5.08
N LEU A 204 11.08 -18.78 -3.77
CA LEU A 204 10.11 -19.75 -3.26
C LEU A 204 8.68 -19.36 -3.68
N ALA A 205 8.31 -18.08 -3.55
CA ALA A 205 7.01 -17.57 -3.98
C ALA A 205 6.81 -17.78 -5.49
N GLU A 206 7.80 -17.46 -6.31
CA GLU A 206 7.75 -17.67 -7.77
C GLU A 206 7.57 -19.15 -8.13
N ILE A 207 8.37 -20.04 -7.53
CA ILE A 207 8.29 -21.50 -7.78
C ILE A 207 6.92 -22.06 -7.36
N LEU A 208 6.40 -21.63 -6.20
CA LEU A 208 5.14 -22.14 -5.67
C LEU A 208 3.91 -21.56 -6.38
N GLY A 209 3.91 -20.25 -6.65
CA GLY A 209 2.71 -19.51 -7.05
C GLY A 209 2.88 -18.40 -8.09
N GLY A 210 4.07 -18.15 -8.65
CA GLY A 210 4.37 -17.02 -9.54
C GLY A 210 3.60 -16.95 -10.87
N GLY A 211 2.73 -17.92 -11.15
CA GLY A 211 1.84 -17.88 -12.30
C GLY A 211 1.38 -19.25 -12.76
N SER A 212 0.96 -19.33 -14.03
CA SER A 212 0.35 -20.54 -14.59
C SER A 212 1.28 -21.75 -14.66
N ARG A 213 2.61 -21.56 -14.58
CA ARG A 213 3.61 -22.65 -14.57
C ARG A 213 4.09 -23.03 -13.17
N SER A 214 3.63 -22.31 -12.16
CA SER A 214 4.01 -22.56 -10.76
C SER A 214 3.52 -23.93 -10.27
N ARG A 215 4.13 -24.45 -9.21
CA ARG A 215 3.83 -25.79 -8.69
C ARG A 215 2.39 -25.92 -8.22
N LEU A 216 1.87 -24.94 -7.48
CA LEU A 216 0.50 -24.98 -6.95
C LEU A 216 -0.53 -24.90 -8.08
N HIS A 217 -0.36 -23.98 -9.04
CA HIS A 217 -1.25 -23.88 -10.18
C HIS A 217 -1.26 -25.17 -11.02
N GLN A 218 -0.09 -25.68 -11.38
CA GLN A 218 0.02 -26.89 -12.20
C GLN A 218 -0.59 -28.12 -11.52
N GLN A 219 -0.41 -28.27 -10.20
CA GLN A 219 -0.97 -29.41 -9.49
C GLN A 219 -2.47 -29.27 -9.21
N LEU A 220 -2.88 -28.18 -8.55
CA LEU A 220 -4.23 -28.07 -8.00
C LEU A 220 -5.25 -27.58 -9.03
N VAL A 221 -4.85 -26.64 -9.90
CA VAL A 221 -5.75 -26.03 -10.90
C VAL A 221 -5.79 -26.84 -12.20
N VAL A 222 -4.62 -27.28 -12.70
CA VAL A 222 -4.51 -27.95 -14.01
C VAL A 222 -4.66 -29.46 -13.91
N LYS A 223 -3.80 -30.14 -13.14
CA LYS A 223 -3.75 -31.62 -13.13
C LYS A 223 -4.89 -32.25 -12.35
N GLN A 224 -5.11 -31.81 -11.11
CA GLN A 224 -6.18 -32.33 -10.26
C GLN A 224 -7.52 -31.67 -10.56
N GLY A 225 -7.47 -30.39 -10.94
CA GLY A 225 -8.64 -29.62 -11.30
C GLY A 225 -9.58 -29.29 -10.14
N ILE A 226 -9.08 -29.38 -8.91
CA ILE A 226 -9.83 -29.20 -7.65
C ILE A 226 -9.79 -27.75 -7.13
N ALA A 227 -8.90 -26.91 -7.65
CA ALA A 227 -8.79 -25.51 -7.28
C ALA A 227 -9.20 -24.59 -8.43
N ALA A 228 -9.92 -23.52 -8.12
CA ALA A 228 -10.18 -22.40 -9.03
C ALA A 228 -8.93 -21.53 -9.13
N GLU A 229 -8.25 -21.33 -8.00
CA GLU A 229 -6.95 -20.70 -7.89
C GLU A 229 -6.14 -21.33 -6.76
N ALA A 230 -4.84 -21.31 -6.89
CA ALA A 230 -3.90 -21.64 -5.83
C ALA A 230 -2.56 -20.95 -6.13
N GLY A 231 -1.96 -20.33 -5.12
CA GLY A 231 -0.76 -19.55 -5.31
C GLY A 231 -0.04 -19.19 -4.02
N ALA A 232 1.01 -18.41 -4.21
CA ALA A 232 1.94 -17.98 -3.20
C ALA A 232 2.46 -16.59 -3.57
N PHE A 233 2.68 -15.72 -2.59
CA PHE A 233 3.41 -14.48 -2.80
C PHE A 233 4.22 -14.10 -1.55
N PHE A 234 5.26 -13.29 -1.75
CA PHE A 234 6.10 -12.74 -0.70
C PHE A 234 6.05 -11.22 -0.76
N GLN A 235 5.70 -10.57 0.34
CA GLN A 235 5.58 -9.10 0.40
C GLN A 235 6.92 -8.45 0.76
N GLY A 236 7.95 -8.62 -0.06
CA GLY A 236 9.33 -8.32 0.33
C GLY A 236 9.67 -6.85 0.62
N THR A 237 8.84 -5.88 0.24
CA THR A 237 9.18 -4.45 0.18
C THR A 237 8.78 -3.63 1.41
N MET A 238 8.14 -4.23 2.40
CA MET A 238 7.87 -3.55 3.67
C MET A 238 9.18 -3.18 4.36
N LEU A 239 9.21 -2.01 5.01
CA LEU A 239 10.41 -1.53 5.69
C LEU A 239 10.75 -2.39 6.92
N ASP A 240 9.75 -3.00 7.56
CA ASP A 240 9.87 -3.89 8.72
C ASP A 240 9.72 -5.37 8.32
N ALA A 241 9.61 -6.28 9.28
CA ALA A 241 9.14 -7.63 9.00
C ALA A 241 7.88 -7.62 8.13
N THR A 242 7.73 -8.66 7.32
CA THR A 242 6.67 -8.77 6.32
C THR A 242 6.02 -10.16 6.35
N ASN A 243 5.15 -10.48 5.40
CA ASN A 243 4.53 -11.78 5.29
C ASN A 243 4.90 -12.55 4.02
N PHE A 244 4.91 -13.88 4.16
CA PHE A 244 4.82 -14.84 3.07
C PHE A 244 3.43 -15.46 3.12
N THR A 245 2.75 -15.52 1.98
CA THR A 245 1.36 -15.95 1.91
C THR A 245 1.18 -17.10 0.95
N LEU A 246 0.46 -18.13 1.37
CA LEU A 246 -0.17 -19.13 0.49
C LEU A 246 -1.67 -18.90 0.46
N TYR A 247 -2.30 -19.13 -0.69
CA TYR A 247 -3.75 -18.98 -0.84
C TYR A 247 -4.34 -19.98 -1.82
N GLY A 248 -5.64 -20.20 -1.71
CA GLY A 248 -6.38 -21.02 -2.66
C GLY A 248 -7.89 -20.94 -2.51
N ALA A 249 -8.59 -21.32 -3.57
CA ALA A 249 -10.04 -21.47 -3.60
C ALA A 249 -10.39 -22.78 -4.32
N PRO A 250 -11.30 -23.60 -3.78
CA PRO A 250 -11.71 -24.84 -4.42
C PRO A 250 -12.59 -24.60 -5.65
N ARG A 251 -12.74 -25.64 -6.47
CA ARG A 251 -13.57 -25.64 -7.68
C ARG A 251 -14.43 -26.90 -7.72
N GLY A 252 -15.67 -26.73 -8.18
CA GLY A 252 -16.63 -27.83 -8.31
C GLY A 252 -17.02 -28.36 -6.94
N ASP A 253 -16.95 -29.68 -6.76
CA ASP A 253 -17.34 -30.35 -5.51
C ASP A 253 -16.21 -30.43 -4.46
N ALA A 254 -15.02 -29.91 -4.79
CA ALA A 254 -13.89 -29.87 -3.87
C ALA A 254 -14.17 -28.94 -2.67
N LYS A 255 -13.62 -29.29 -1.52
CA LYS A 255 -13.72 -28.53 -0.26
C LYS A 255 -12.42 -27.77 0.00
N LEU A 256 -12.47 -26.79 0.90
CA LEU A 256 -11.27 -26.08 1.36
C LEU A 256 -10.18 -27.02 1.90
N ALA A 257 -10.54 -28.15 2.50
CA ALA A 257 -9.57 -29.10 3.05
C ALA A 257 -8.87 -29.95 1.96
N ASP A 258 -9.40 -29.96 0.73
CA ASP A 258 -8.81 -30.69 -0.40
C ASP A 258 -7.73 -29.87 -1.12
N VAL A 259 -7.74 -28.54 -0.95
CA VAL A 259 -6.85 -27.56 -1.61
C VAL A 259 -5.77 -27.10 -0.64
#